data_AF-A0A3D0DFR2-F1
#
_entry.id   AF-A0A3D0DFR2-F1
#
_cell.length_a   1.000
_cell.length_b   1.000
_cell.length_c   1.000
_cell.angle_alpha   90.00
_cell.angle_beta   90.00
_cell.angle_gamma   90.00
#
_symmetry.space_group_name_H-M   'P 1'
#
loop_
_entity.id
_entity.type
_entity.pdbx_description
1 polymer ?
#
loop_
_entity_poly.entity_id
_entity_poly.type
_entity_poly.pdbx_seq_one_letter_code
_entity_poly.pdbx_strand_id
1 'polypeptide(L)'
;MVSLNSQIIKPRTLFLLAIIILVTITNALCLTTKERWAKDNYESLTIRPAESPVLLNAGGPDGYGYFYYDSQDSATNAPDYHWINITGDSIINFYEDDQILGPYNIGFPFTFYGLNVTSFRVCSNGWISFNSLTPEYQNRPIPTSDEPNSLIAVYWDDLVPDSSHAYYYTNNDDTCIVAWHNFRHYPNTGIYTFEVILTSNNGIVFQYQQLNGTLDSHTIGIENSSGSAGLQYIYNSFSNETGRAIYFGLRPPHYVTHDVMPSSFRGPSNPRGLVGSQFVPSVRFTNAGSAIETFDGRVRIFHNSQQLYNQTRRISNLRSDSSYQTSFLSFTPTEAGSYQLIATSELSTDLRPRNDTISISYYAYSALVSLNFEANAASFLGNHDWQWGVPTHGPSPAHSGTRLWATKL
;
A
#
# COMPACT_ATOMS: atom_id res chain seq x y z
N MET A 1 -56.77 -80.43 10.58
CA MET A 1 -55.79 -81.21 11.35
C MET A 1 -54.47 -80.47 11.29
N VAL A 2 -53.96 -80.01 12.45
CA VAL A 2 -52.56 -79.59 12.72
C VAL A 2 -52.08 -78.34 11.95
N SER A 3 -51.52 -77.26 12.51
CA SER A 3 -51.28 -76.73 13.86
C SER A 3 -50.92 -75.23 13.68
N LEU A 4 -51.45 -74.32 14.52
CA LEU A 4 -50.71 -73.54 15.55
C LEU A 4 -49.48 -72.77 15.05
N ASN A 5 -49.26 -71.48 15.32
CA ASN A 5 -49.96 -70.52 16.15
C ASN A 5 -49.51 -69.12 15.74
N SER A 6 -50.42 -68.16 15.86
CA SER A 6 -50.16 -66.72 15.78
C SER A 6 -49.19 -66.27 16.88
N GLN A 7 -48.48 -65.16 16.63
CA GLN A 7 -48.42 -63.96 17.49
C GLN A 7 -47.27 -63.07 16.99
N ILE A 8 -47.68 -61.99 16.30
CA ILE A 8 -46.84 -60.88 15.87
C ILE A 8 -46.31 -60.17 17.12
N ILE A 9 -44.99 -60.21 17.30
CA ILE A 9 -44.28 -59.58 18.42
C ILE A 9 -44.11 -58.08 18.15
N LYS A 10 -44.31 -57.31 19.23
CA LYS A 10 -44.35 -55.84 19.36
C LYS A 10 -43.07 -55.12 18.87
N PRO A 11 -43.16 -53.81 18.51
CA PRO A 11 -42.12 -53.09 17.80
C PRO A 11 -41.02 -52.61 18.76
N ARG A 12 -39.96 -53.40 18.91
CA ARG A 12 -38.69 -52.96 19.51
C ARG A 12 -37.49 -53.61 18.80
N THR A 13 -37.50 -53.67 17.47
CA THR A 13 -36.33 -54.09 16.69
C THR A 13 -36.42 -53.66 15.22
N LEU A 14 -36.69 -52.38 14.94
CA LEU A 14 -36.50 -51.81 13.60
C LEU A 14 -36.49 -50.28 13.70
N PHE A 15 -35.39 -49.72 14.19
CA PHE A 15 -34.85 -48.41 13.74
C PHE A 15 -33.45 -48.19 14.34
N LEU A 16 -32.64 -49.24 14.42
CA LEU A 16 -31.21 -49.15 14.74
C LEU A 16 -30.32 -49.35 13.49
N LEU A 17 -30.91 -49.18 12.30
CA LEU A 17 -30.21 -49.27 11.02
C LEU A 17 -30.39 -48.01 10.14
N ALA A 18 -30.66 -46.86 10.77
CA ALA A 18 -30.69 -45.54 10.13
C ALA A 18 -29.90 -44.48 10.94
N ILE A 19 -28.94 -44.93 11.76
CA ILE A 19 -28.11 -44.08 12.64
C ILE A 19 -26.62 -44.07 12.20
N ILE A 20 -26.28 -44.69 11.06
CA ILE A 20 -24.91 -44.62 10.48
C ILE A 20 -24.90 -44.05 9.05
N ILE A 21 -26.04 -43.57 8.56
CA ILE A 21 -26.13 -42.66 7.41
C ILE A 21 -26.97 -41.44 7.85
N LEU A 22 -26.53 -40.83 8.94
CA LEU A 22 -27.04 -39.54 9.44
C LEU A 22 -25.90 -38.68 10.03
N VAL A 23 -24.67 -38.86 9.51
CA VAL A 23 -23.50 -38.01 9.84
C VAL A 23 -22.72 -37.55 8.60
N THR A 24 -23.11 -37.96 7.38
CA THR A 24 -22.40 -37.53 6.15
C THR A 24 -23.25 -36.78 5.13
N ILE A 25 -24.54 -36.51 5.35
CA ILE A 25 -25.33 -35.63 4.47
C ILE A 25 -26.35 -34.80 5.28
N THR A 26 -25.85 -33.96 6.19
CA THR A 26 -26.54 -32.76 6.70
C THR A 26 -25.48 -31.80 7.28
N ASN A 27 -24.63 -31.26 6.41
CA ASN A 27 -23.90 -30.01 6.70
C ASN A 27 -23.94 -29.04 5.50
N ALA A 28 -24.78 -29.34 4.51
CA ALA A 28 -25.21 -28.38 3.51
C ALA A 28 -26.61 -27.90 3.88
N LEU A 29 -26.72 -26.60 4.15
CA LEU A 29 -27.95 -25.80 4.21
C LEU A 29 -28.89 -26.07 5.40
N CYS A 30 -28.63 -25.40 6.52
CA CYS A 30 -29.60 -24.49 7.17
C CYS A 30 -28.94 -23.83 8.39
N LEU A 31 -28.08 -22.83 8.17
CA LEU A 31 -27.74 -21.86 9.22
C LEU A 31 -28.71 -20.70 9.06
N THR A 32 -29.55 -20.51 10.07
CA THR A 32 -30.52 -19.43 10.14
C THR A 32 -29.80 -18.08 10.11
N THR A 33 -30.41 -17.12 9.44
CA THR A 33 -29.87 -15.80 9.05
C THR A 33 -29.51 -14.86 10.21
N LYS A 34 -29.49 -15.35 11.46
CA LYS A 34 -29.23 -14.55 12.66
C LYS A 34 -27.92 -14.88 13.40
N GLU A 35 -27.24 -15.99 13.06
CA GLU A 35 -25.97 -16.38 13.70
C GLU A 35 -24.73 -16.19 12.80
N ARG A 36 -24.91 -15.85 11.52
CA ARG A 36 -23.82 -15.37 10.65
C ARG A 36 -23.38 -13.93 10.97
N TRP A 37 -24.21 -13.16 11.67
CA TRP A 37 -23.90 -11.76 12.06
C TRP A 37 -23.02 -11.62 13.31
N ALA A 38 -22.76 -12.71 14.04
CA ALA A 38 -22.01 -12.68 15.31
C ALA A 38 -20.60 -13.26 15.22
N LYS A 39 -20.20 -13.86 14.09
CA LYS A 39 -18.85 -14.43 13.90
C LYS A 39 -17.91 -13.51 13.10
N ASP A 40 -18.46 -12.58 12.33
CA ASP A 40 -17.67 -11.57 11.58
C ASP A 40 -17.37 -10.30 12.41
N ASN A 41 -17.84 -10.23 13.67
CA ASN A 41 -17.75 -9.02 14.50
C ASN A 41 -16.87 -9.18 15.77
N TYR A 42 -15.98 -10.18 15.82
CA TYR A 42 -14.96 -10.28 16.88
C TYR A 42 -13.51 -10.22 16.38
N GLU A 43 -13.27 -10.11 15.07
CA GLU A 43 -11.96 -9.73 14.49
C GLU A 43 -11.89 -8.26 14.02
N SER A 44 -12.95 -7.48 14.21
CA SER A 44 -13.05 -6.06 13.83
C SER A 44 -13.09 -5.10 15.04
N LEU A 45 -12.53 -5.51 16.18
CA LEU A 45 -12.28 -4.63 17.34
C LEU A 45 -10.83 -4.15 17.42
N THR A 46 -10.19 -3.97 16.26
CA THR A 46 -9.27 -2.83 16.14
C THR A 46 -10.16 -1.67 15.77
N ILE A 47 -10.34 -0.71 16.68
CA ILE A 47 -10.86 0.60 16.33
C ILE A 47 -9.86 1.19 15.33
N ARG A 48 -10.04 0.89 14.04
CA ARG A 48 -9.67 1.86 13.01
C ARG A 48 -10.57 3.06 13.29
N PRO A 49 -10.04 4.28 13.40
CA PRO A 49 -10.89 5.45 13.42
C PRO A 49 -11.87 5.29 12.27
N ALA A 50 -13.17 5.44 12.55
CA ALA A 50 -14.16 5.52 11.50
C ALA A 50 -13.72 6.63 10.54
N GLU A 51 -13.31 6.25 9.34
CA GLU A 51 -13.19 7.19 8.22
C GLU A 51 -14.61 7.59 7.85
N SER A 52 -15.19 8.49 8.65
CA SER A 52 -16.12 9.50 8.13
C SER A 52 -15.48 10.11 6.89
N PRO A 53 -16.22 10.39 5.80
CA PRO A 53 -15.64 10.78 4.50
C PRO A 53 -14.69 11.93 4.75
N VAL A 54 -13.38 11.65 4.73
CA VAL A 54 -12.45 12.64 5.19
C VAL A 54 -12.26 13.61 4.05
N LEU A 55 -12.99 14.70 4.15
CA LEU A 55 -12.69 16.01 3.58
C LEU A 55 -11.36 16.49 4.19
N LEU A 56 -10.30 15.69 4.03
CA LEU A 56 -8.95 16.03 4.45
C LEU A 56 -8.32 16.66 3.22
N ASN A 57 -8.20 17.98 3.30
CA ASN A 57 -7.46 18.78 2.33
C ASN A 57 -5.96 18.44 2.32
N ALA A 58 -5.50 17.42 3.07
CA ALA A 58 -4.13 16.93 3.12
C ALA A 58 -4.03 15.45 3.55
N GLY A 59 -3.00 14.73 3.10
CA GLY A 59 -2.70 13.36 3.51
C GLY A 59 -1.25 12.94 3.26
N GLY A 60 -0.91 11.72 3.69
CA GLY A 60 0.46 11.22 3.70
C GLY A 60 1.22 11.46 5.03
N PRO A 61 2.53 11.16 5.10
CA PRO A 61 3.31 10.57 4.03
C PRO A 61 2.91 9.11 3.76
N ASP A 62 2.92 8.69 2.51
CA ASP A 62 2.91 7.25 2.21
C ASP A 62 4.28 6.59 2.49
N GLY A 63 4.40 5.28 2.23
CA GLY A 63 5.65 4.54 2.44
C GLY A 63 6.87 5.06 1.66
N TYR A 64 6.66 5.84 0.59
CA TYR A 64 7.70 6.46 -0.21
C TYR A 64 7.99 7.90 0.22
N GLY A 65 7.12 8.49 1.02
CA GLY A 65 7.24 9.83 1.56
C GLY A 65 6.48 10.88 0.75
N TYR A 66 5.57 10.46 -0.12
CA TYR A 66 4.70 11.39 -0.83
C TYR A 66 3.60 11.88 0.11
N PHE A 67 3.23 13.14 -0.04
CA PHE A 67 2.08 13.80 0.58
C PHE A 67 1.12 14.24 -0.50
N TYR A 68 -0.13 14.49 -0.12
CA TYR A 68 -1.01 15.35 -0.88
C TYR A 68 -1.55 16.48 -0.01
N TYR A 69 -1.87 17.61 -0.62
CA TYR A 69 -2.67 18.67 -0.01
C TYR A 69 -3.19 19.64 -1.07
N ASP A 70 -4.35 20.22 -0.84
CA ASP A 70 -5.05 21.04 -1.81
C ASP A 70 -5.06 22.53 -1.48
N SER A 71 -5.58 23.34 -2.41
CA SER A 71 -5.68 24.78 -2.30
C SER A 71 -6.67 25.29 -1.24
N GLN A 72 -7.44 24.40 -0.59
CA GLN A 72 -8.34 24.70 0.52
C GLN A 72 -7.71 24.32 1.87
N ASP A 73 -6.52 23.73 1.88
CA ASP A 73 -5.78 23.44 3.10
C ASP A 73 -5.23 24.73 3.75
N SER A 74 -5.04 24.70 5.07
CA SER A 74 -4.48 25.83 5.83
C SER A 74 -2.95 25.91 5.83
N ALA A 75 -2.27 24.98 5.14
CA ALA A 75 -0.83 24.99 4.99
C ALA A 75 -0.35 26.27 4.28
N THR A 76 0.71 26.87 4.81
CA THR A 76 1.34 28.08 4.25
C THR A 76 2.00 27.86 2.89
N ASN A 77 2.23 26.61 2.51
CA ASN A 77 2.73 26.20 1.20
C ASN A 77 1.69 25.46 0.35
N ALA A 78 0.39 25.59 0.68
CA ALA A 78 -0.73 25.08 -0.12
C ALA A 78 -0.60 25.54 -1.59
N PRO A 79 -0.95 24.68 -2.57
CA PRO A 79 -0.90 25.08 -3.96
C PRO A 79 -1.97 26.14 -4.24
N ASP A 80 -1.65 27.14 -5.06
CA ASP A 80 -2.64 28.06 -5.60
C ASP A 80 -3.28 27.46 -6.85
N TYR A 81 -4.59 27.62 -6.99
CA TYR A 81 -5.24 27.39 -8.29
C TYR A 81 -4.88 28.50 -9.27
N HIS A 82 -4.23 28.12 -10.36
CA HIS A 82 -3.81 28.97 -11.46
C HIS A 82 -3.76 28.17 -12.76
N TRP A 83 -4.88 28.08 -13.46
CA TRP A 83 -5.01 27.35 -14.73
C TRP A 83 -3.98 27.77 -15.79
N ILE A 84 -3.26 26.80 -16.35
CA ILE A 84 -2.28 27.06 -17.43
C ILE A 84 -2.90 26.69 -18.78
N ASN A 85 -3.32 27.69 -19.54
CA ASN A 85 -3.91 27.42 -20.85
C ASN A 85 -2.85 27.00 -21.88
N ILE A 86 -2.80 25.71 -22.19
CA ILE A 86 -1.97 25.10 -23.25
C ILE A 86 -2.77 24.77 -24.54
N THR A 87 -3.95 25.35 -24.71
CA THR A 87 -4.69 25.21 -25.98
C THR A 87 -3.88 25.84 -27.12
N GLY A 88 -3.63 25.05 -28.16
CA GLY A 88 -2.78 25.44 -29.29
C GLY A 88 -1.34 24.92 -29.23
N ASP A 89 -0.93 24.29 -28.12
CA ASP A 89 0.29 23.47 -28.06
C ASP A 89 0.10 22.11 -28.74
N SER A 90 0.95 21.12 -28.43
CA SER A 90 0.91 19.82 -29.09
C SER A 90 -0.40 19.11 -28.77
N ILE A 91 -1.17 18.78 -29.80
CA ILE A 91 -2.43 18.06 -29.66
C ILE A 91 -2.15 16.56 -29.48
N ILE A 92 -2.80 15.96 -28.48
CA ILE A 92 -2.94 14.53 -28.30
C ILE A 92 -4.29 14.13 -28.93
N ASN A 93 -4.22 13.60 -30.15
CA ASN A 93 -5.42 13.24 -30.92
C ASN A 93 -5.93 11.85 -30.54
N PHE A 94 -6.91 11.80 -29.65
CA PHE A 94 -7.73 10.60 -29.48
C PHE A 94 -8.80 10.57 -30.57
N TYR A 95 -8.78 9.52 -31.40
CA TYR A 95 -9.69 9.33 -32.53
C TYR A 95 -10.85 8.37 -32.22
N GLU A 96 -10.68 7.57 -31.17
CA GLU A 96 -11.65 6.57 -30.73
C GLU A 96 -11.76 6.65 -29.21
N ASP A 97 -12.79 5.99 -28.68
CA ASP A 97 -12.93 5.77 -27.25
C ASP A 97 -11.84 4.83 -26.73
N ASP A 98 -11.56 4.88 -25.43
CA ASP A 98 -10.57 4.03 -24.75
C ASP A 98 -9.21 3.97 -25.47
N GLN A 99 -8.51 5.09 -25.49
CA GLN A 99 -7.19 5.18 -26.13
C GLN A 99 -6.10 5.59 -25.14
N ILE A 100 -4.90 5.08 -25.40
CA ILE A 100 -3.67 5.45 -24.69
C ILE A 100 -2.59 5.80 -25.71
N LEU A 101 -2.05 7.01 -25.62
CA LEU A 101 -1.10 7.56 -26.59
C LEU A 101 0.23 7.94 -25.93
N GLY A 102 1.27 8.06 -26.75
CA GLY A 102 2.64 8.33 -26.32
C GLY A 102 3.61 7.18 -26.65
N PRO A 103 4.82 7.20 -26.06
CA PRO A 103 5.23 8.05 -24.95
C PRO A 103 5.46 9.52 -25.34
N TYR A 104 5.16 10.43 -24.42
CA TYR A 104 5.50 11.86 -24.48
C TYR A 104 6.64 12.14 -23.50
N ASN A 105 7.60 12.98 -23.88
CA ASN A 105 8.78 13.27 -23.04
C ASN A 105 8.42 14.18 -21.87
N ILE A 106 9.06 14.02 -20.71
CA ILE A 106 8.90 14.98 -19.61
C ILE A 106 9.73 16.25 -19.90
N GLY A 107 10.91 16.07 -20.48
CA GLY A 107 11.82 17.16 -20.84
C GLY A 107 12.84 17.52 -19.76
N PHE A 108 12.73 16.93 -18.57
CA PHE A 108 13.67 17.11 -17.44
C PHE A 108 13.72 15.84 -16.56
N PRO A 109 14.73 15.68 -15.68
CA PRO A 109 14.78 14.56 -14.74
C PRO A 109 13.58 14.58 -13.80
N PHE A 110 12.85 13.47 -13.74
CA PHE A 110 11.71 13.31 -12.85
C PHE A 110 11.76 11.96 -12.14
N THR A 111 11.55 11.96 -10.83
CA THR A 111 11.50 10.77 -9.97
C THR A 111 10.07 10.55 -9.50
N PHE A 112 9.52 9.39 -9.83
CA PHE A 112 8.19 8.96 -9.39
C PHE A 112 8.30 7.67 -8.60
N TYR A 113 7.88 7.69 -7.32
CA TYR A 113 7.96 6.52 -6.43
C TYR A 113 9.36 5.87 -6.36
N GLY A 114 10.41 6.70 -6.41
CA GLY A 114 11.80 6.26 -6.36
C GLY A 114 12.37 5.77 -7.70
N LEU A 115 11.59 5.81 -8.78
CA LEU A 115 12.03 5.47 -10.13
C LEU A 115 12.25 6.73 -10.96
N ASN A 116 13.38 6.80 -11.66
CA ASN A 116 13.62 7.85 -12.65
C ASN A 116 12.81 7.54 -13.91
N VAL A 117 11.95 8.48 -14.30
CA VAL A 117 11.10 8.38 -15.49
C VAL A 117 11.39 9.57 -16.40
N THR A 118 11.39 9.34 -17.71
CA THR A 118 11.73 10.35 -18.72
C THR A 118 10.57 10.65 -19.66
N SER A 119 9.53 9.82 -19.65
CA SER A 119 8.37 9.91 -20.52
C SER A 119 7.18 9.19 -19.91
N PHE A 120 5.97 9.58 -20.32
CA PHE A 120 4.71 8.98 -19.87
C PHE A 120 3.78 8.72 -21.06
N ARG A 121 2.74 7.94 -20.84
CA ARG A 121 1.61 7.77 -21.76
C ARG A 121 0.38 8.44 -21.17
N VAL A 122 -0.49 8.95 -22.05
CA VAL A 122 -1.72 9.66 -21.69
C VAL A 122 -2.91 8.82 -22.13
N CYS A 123 -3.85 8.58 -21.23
CA CYS A 123 -5.11 7.91 -21.54
C CYS A 123 -6.25 8.91 -21.74
N SER A 124 -7.19 8.61 -22.64
CA SER A 124 -8.44 9.37 -22.80
C SER A 124 -9.23 9.46 -21.49
N ASN A 125 -9.14 8.42 -20.67
CA ASN A 125 -9.83 8.24 -19.39
C ASN A 125 -9.22 9.03 -18.21
N GLY A 126 -8.57 10.17 -18.48
CA GLY A 126 -8.21 11.16 -17.46
C GLY A 126 -6.99 10.84 -16.57
N TRP A 127 -6.07 10.00 -17.05
CA TRP A 127 -4.87 9.62 -16.32
C TRP A 127 -3.62 9.50 -17.20
N ILE A 128 -2.44 9.58 -16.57
CA ILE A 128 -1.16 9.24 -17.19
C ILE A 128 -0.48 8.09 -16.45
N SER A 129 0.30 7.28 -17.17
CA SER A 129 1.12 6.22 -16.58
C SER A 129 2.52 6.19 -17.21
N PHE A 130 3.50 5.77 -16.43
CA PHE A 130 4.88 5.62 -16.89
C PHE A 130 5.18 4.24 -17.52
N ASN A 131 4.28 3.26 -17.39
CA ASN A 131 4.50 1.91 -17.92
C ASN A 131 3.24 1.20 -18.44
N SER A 132 2.03 1.66 -18.12
CA SER A 132 0.81 0.99 -18.55
C SER A 132 0.55 1.18 -20.05
N LEU A 133 -0.05 0.15 -20.66
CA LEU A 133 -0.37 0.08 -22.09
C LEU A 133 -1.87 -0.15 -22.34
N THR A 134 -2.67 -0.24 -21.28
CA THR A 134 -4.10 -0.56 -21.37
C THR A 134 -4.92 0.68 -21.02
N PRO A 135 -5.84 1.14 -21.89
CA PRO A 135 -6.67 2.31 -21.65
C PRO A 135 -7.84 1.98 -20.72
N GLU A 136 -7.55 1.54 -19.50
CA GLU A 136 -8.56 1.17 -18.51
C GLU A 136 -9.45 2.36 -18.14
N TYR A 137 -10.75 2.20 -18.37
CA TYR A 137 -11.79 3.16 -17.99
C TYR A 137 -12.39 2.84 -16.62
N GLN A 138 -12.32 1.57 -16.17
CA GLN A 138 -12.87 1.17 -14.88
C GLN A 138 -11.95 1.63 -13.75
N ASN A 139 -12.32 2.74 -13.12
CA ASN A 139 -11.57 3.30 -12.01
C ASN A 139 -11.57 2.38 -10.78
N ARG A 140 -10.48 2.45 -10.00
CA ARG A 140 -10.24 1.61 -8.82
C ARG A 140 -9.77 2.44 -7.64
N PRO A 141 -9.88 1.92 -6.40
CA PRO A 141 -9.26 2.57 -5.26
C PRO A 141 -7.74 2.54 -5.38
N ILE A 142 -7.08 3.54 -4.79
CA ILE A 142 -5.61 3.63 -4.72
C ILE A 142 -5.17 3.39 -3.26
N PRO A 143 -4.11 2.59 -3.01
CA PRO A 143 -3.38 1.80 -3.99
C PRO A 143 -4.10 0.50 -4.36
N THR A 144 -3.87 0.01 -5.58
CA THR A 144 -4.34 -1.31 -6.03
C THR A 144 -3.32 -1.99 -6.92
N SER A 145 -3.10 -3.30 -6.77
CA SER A 145 -2.17 -4.07 -7.63
C SER A 145 -2.68 -4.28 -9.05
N ASP A 146 -3.96 -3.99 -9.30
CA ASP A 146 -4.56 -4.11 -10.61
C ASP A 146 -4.09 -3.01 -11.56
N GLU A 147 -4.01 -3.27 -12.86
CA GLU A 147 -3.67 -2.24 -13.84
C GLU A 147 -4.75 -1.16 -13.95
N PRO A 148 -4.39 0.10 -14.26
CA PRO A 148 -3.04 0.58 -14.62
C PRO A 148 -2.16 0.93 -13.40
N ASN A 149 -0.88 0.52 -13.42
CA ASN A 149 0.11 0.87 -12.38
C ASN A 149 1.02 2.05 -12.80
N SER A 150 1.92 2.48 -11.88
CA SER A 150 2.75 3.68 -12.07
C SER A 150 1.90 4.88 -12.49
N LEU A 151 0.80 5.04 -11.77
CA LEU A 151 -0.37 5.79 -12.20
C LEU A 151 -0.40 7.17 -11.56
N ILE A 152 -0.77 8.15 -12.37
CA ILE A 152 -1.20 9.48 -11.95
C ILE A 152 -2.64 9.63 -12.46
N ALA A 153 -3.60 9.35 -11.59
CA ALA A 153 -5.03 9.46 -11.84
C ALA A 153 -5.46 10.90 -11.54
N VAL A 154 -5.56 11.72 -12.60
CA VAL A 154 -5.90 13.15 -12.48
C VAL A 154 -7.40 13.30 -12.30
N TYR A 155 -8.18 12.60 -13.13
CA TYR A 155 -9.61 12.40 -12.98
C TYR A 155 -9.97 11.09 -13.68
N TRP A 156 -9.58 9.96 -13.08
CA TRP A 156 -9.74 8.64 -13.70
C TRP A 156 -11.19 8.19 -13.62
N ASP A 157 -11.84 8.13 -14.77
CA ASP A 157 -13.21 7.69 -14.98
C ASP A 157 -13.38 7.30 -16.47
N ASP A 158 -14.58 6.85 -16.85
CA ASP A 158 -14.95 6.55 -18.24
C ASP A 158 -15.22 7.86 -19.01
N LEU A 159 -14.22 8.34 -19.75
CA LEU A 159 -14.24 9.63 -20.44
C LEU A 159 -14.15 9.49 -21.95
N VAL A 160 -15.06 10.17 -22.64
CA VAL A 160 -15.13 10.16 -24.10
C VAL A 160 -14.52 11.43 -24.71
N PRO A 161 -13.69 11.31 -25.77
CA PRO A 161 -13.00 12.43 -26.40
C PRO A 161 -13.84 13.22 -27.43
N ASP A 162 -15.18 13.09 -27.41
CA ASP A 162 -16.09 13.64 -28.43
C ASP A 162 -15.92 15.14 -28.73
N SER A 163 -15.23 15.46 -29.84
CA SER A 163 -14.87 16.85 -30.20
C SER A 163 -14.09 17.59 -29.10
N SER A 164 -13.52 16.86 -28.16
CA SER A 164 -12.61 17.35 -27.13
C SER A 164 -11.17 17.22 -27.64
N HIS A 165 -10.24 17.87 -26.93
CA HIS A 165 -8.83 17.74 -27.27
C HIS A 165 -8.03 17.58 -25.98
N ALA A 166 -7.10 16.64 -25.98
CA ALA A 166 -6.03 16.64 -25.01
C ALA A 166 -4.83 17.41 -25.58
N TYR A 167 -4.12 18.12 -24.72
CA TYR A 167 -2.94 18.91 -25.09
C TYR A 167 -1.75 18.51 -24.23
N TYR A 168 -0.56 18.65 -24.80
CA TYR A 168 0.71 18.41 -24.14
C TYR A 168 1.68 19.54 -24.41
N TYR A 169 2.36 19.98 -23.36
CA TYR A 169 3.38 21.01 -23.40
C TYR A 169 4.53 20.64 -22.47
N THR A 170 5.77 20.92 -22.89
CA THR A 170 6.93 20.95 -21.99
C THR A 170 7.87 22.07 -22.44
N ASN A 171 8.47 22.76 -21.47
CA ASN A 171 9.55 23.71 -21.76
C ASN A 171 10.94 23.06 -21.81
N ASN A 172 11.03 21.74 -21.59
CA ASN A 172 12.28 20.97 -21.49
C ASN A 172 13.27 21.51 -20.43
N ASP A 173 12.74 22.12 -19.37
CA ASP A 173 13.55 22.67 -18.28
C ASP A 173 12.94 22.30 -16.93
N ASP A 174 11.75 22.82 -16.63
CA ASP A 174 11.14 22.68 -15.30
C ASP A 174 9.65 22.38 -15.28
N THR A 175 8.96 22.42 -16.43
CA THR A 175 7.50 22.35 -16.49
C THR A 175 7.03 21.47 -17.65
N CYS A 176 6.19 20.48 -17.34
CA CYS A 176 5.51 19.62 -18.30
C CYS A 176 4.03 19.51 -17.92
N ILE A 177 3.14 19.69 -18.90
CA ILE A 177 1.69 19.80 -18.67
C ILE A 177 0.95 18.87 -19.63
N VAL A 178 -0.05 18.18 -19.09
CA VAL A 178 -1.07 17.47 -19.88
C VAL A 178 -2.43 17.99 -19.46
N ALA A 179 -3.23 18.45 -20.42
CA ALA A 179 -4.58 18.94 -20.16
C ALA A 179 -5.60 18.15 -20.99
N TRP A 180 -6.68 17.73 -20.34
CA TRP A 180 -7.89 17.21 -20.98
C TRP A 180 -8.87 18.36 -21.05
N HIS A 181 -9.23 18.79 -22.26
CA HIS A 181 -10.05 19.98 -22.46
C HIS A 181 -11.39 19.61 -23.11
N ASN A 182 -12.49 19.87 -22.40
CA ASN A 182 -13.88 19.57 -22.77
C ASN A 182 -14.18 18.08 -22.96
N PHE A 183 -13.53 17.19 -22.20
CA PHE A 183 -13.90 15.77 -22.19
C PHE A 183 -15.27 15.58 -21.54
N ARG A 184 -15.99 14.53 -21.91
CA ARG A 184 -17.29 14.21 -21.31
C ARG A 184 -17.22 12.89 -20.58
N HIS A 185 -18.03 12.72 -19.55
CA HIS A 185 -18.22 11.44 -18.90
C HIS A 185 -19.12 10.56 -19.77
N TYR A 186 -18.77 9.30 -19.98
CA TYR A 186 -19.67 8.34 -20.62
C TYR A 186 -20.92 8.12 -19.75
N PRO A 187 -22.16 8.21 -20.26
CA PRO A 187 -22.55 8.17 -21.66
C PRO A 187 -22.85 9.55 -22.27
N ASN A 188 -21.85 10.44 -22.33
CA ASN A 188 -21.93 11.83 -22.83
C ASN A 188 -22.67 12.83 -21.93
N THR A 189 -22.38 12.79 -20.63
CA THR A 189 -22.83 13.79 -19.66
C THR A 189 -21.66 14.65 -19.18
N GLY A 190 -21.96 15.88 -18.78
CA GLY A 190 -20.95 16.77 -18.22
C GLY A 190 -19.92 17.31 -19.21
N ILE A 191 -19.07 18.21 -18.72
CA ILE A 191 -17.88 18.74 -19.40
C ILE A 191 -16.78 18.85 -18.36
N TYR A 192 -15.67 18.18 -18.62
CA TYR A 192 -14.48 18.12 -17.77
C TYR A 192 -13.30 18.78 -18.46
N THR A 193 -12.74 19.76 -17.79
CA THR A 193 -11.50 20.43 -18.18
C THR A 193 -10.56 20.48 -16.99
N PHE A 194 -9.49 19.70 -17.07
CA PHE A 194 -8.53 19.51 -15.99
C PHE A 194 -7.12 19.26 -16.55
N GLU A 195 -6.10 19.46 -15.74
CA GLU A 195 -4.71 19.30 -16.12
C GLU A 195 -3.86 18.69 -15.00
N VAL A 196 -2.76 18.07 -15.40
CA VAL A 196 -1.65 17.73 -14.52
C VAL A 196 -0.40 18.50 -14.95
N ILE A 197 0.29 19.07 -13.97
CA ILE A 197 1.56 19.76 -14.12
C ILE A 197 2.62 18.95 -13.37
N LEU A 198 3.63 18.49 -14.10
CA LEU A 198 4.85 17.92 -13.54
C LEU A 198 5.91 19.01 -13.47
N THR A 199 6.61 19.10 -12.35
CA THR A 199 7.68 20.08 -12.13
C THR A 199 9.04 19.41 -11.86
N SER A 200 10.14 20.06 -12.23
CA SER A 200 11.51 19.47 -12.08
C SER A 200 11.93 19.18 -10.65
N ASN A 201 11.24 19.73 -9.65
CA ASN A 201 11.40 19.38 -8.24
C ASN A 201 10.61 18.12 -7.83
N ASN A 202 10.12 17.32 -8.78
CA ASN A 202 9.29 16.12 -8.60
C ASN A 202 7.89 16.40 -8.01
N GLY A 203 7.41 17.63 -8.17
CA GLY A 203 6.04 18.00 -7.83
C GLY A 203 5.06 17.57 -8.92
N ILE A 204 3.85 17.22 -8.50
CA ILE A 204 2.71 16.87 -9.35
C ILE A 204 1.55 17.74 -8.89
N VAL A 205 1.02 18.60 -9.75
CA VAL A 205 -0.12 19.46 -9.41
C VAL A 205 -1.28 19.13 -10.35
N PHE A 206 -2.42 18.76 -9.78
CA PHE A 206 -3.66 18.65 -10.53
C PHE A 206 -4.42 19.97 -10.42
N GLN A 207 -5.00 20.43 -11.52
CA GLN A 207 -5.90 21.58 -11.51
C GLN A 207 -7.17 21.30 -12.29
N TYR A 208 -8.29 21.82 -11.82
CA TYR A 208 -9.60 21.55 -12.41
C TYR A 208 -10.28 22.88 -12.74
N GLN A 209 -10.39 23.19 -14.03
CA GLN A 209 -11.01 24.42 -14.49
C GLN A 209 -12.54 24.33 -14.46
N GLN A 210 -13.07 23.18 -14.86
CA GLN A 210 -14.50 22.97 -14.98
C GLN A 210 -14.83 21.50 -14.82
N LEU A 211 -15.71 21.20 -13.85
CA LEU A 211 -16.32 19.89 -13.67
C LEU A 211 -17.83 20.07 -13.44
N ASN A 212 -18.67 19.38 -14.23
CA ASN A 212 -20.12 19.42 -14.07
C ASN A 212 -20.78 18.09 -14.50
N GLY A 213 -21.99 17.79 -14.02
CA GLY A 213 -22.63 16.51 -14.33
C GLY A 213 -22.30 15.44 -13.29
N THR A 214 -21.78 14.29 -13.72
CA THR A 214 -21.55 13.11 -12.87
C THR A 214 -20.22 13.21 -12.13
N LEU A 215 -20.25 13.49 -10.83
CA LEU A 215 -19.03 13.80 -10.06
C LEU A 215 -18.77 12.82 -8.90
N ASP A 216 -19.28 11.60 -9.00
CA ASP A 216 -19.27 10.60 -7.92
C ASP A 216 -18.74 9.22 -8.32
N SER A 217 -18.13 9.09 -9.50
CA SER A 217 -17.63 7.83 -10.10
C SER A 217 -16.13 7.82 -10.43
N HIS A 218 -15.36 8.78 -9.95
CA HIS A 218 -13.98 9.00 -10.38
C HIS A 218 -12.95 8.64 -9.29
N THR A 219 -11.70 8.40 -9.71
CA THR A 219 -10.53 8.29 -8.83
C THR A 219 -9.57 9.46 -9.07
N ILE A 220 -9.11 10.09 -7.99
CA ILE A 220 -7.99 11.05 -7.99
C ILE A 220 -6.91 10.52 -7.06
N GLY A 221 -5.68 10.43 -7.55
CA GLY A 221 -4.55 9.97 -6.74
C GLY A 221 -3.32 9.57 -7.55
N ILE A 222 -2.33 9.05 -6.85
CA ILE A 222 -1.08 8.54 -7.43
C ILE A 222 -0.67 7.21 -6.79
N GLU A 223 -0.02 6.33 -7.53
CA GLU A 223 0.52 5.07 -6.97
C GLU A 223 1.78 4.55 -7.64
N ASN A 224 2.48 3.68 -6.92
CA ASN A 224 3.74 3.10 -7.36
C ASN A 224 3.57 2.05 -8.46
N SER A 225 4.70 1.54 -8.97
CA SER A 225 4.71 0.59 -10.10
C SER A 225 4.14 -0.79 -9.81
N SER A 226 3.78 -1.08 -8.55
CA SER A 226 3.26 -2.39 -8.15
C SER A 226 1.89 -2.31 -7.47
N GLY A 227 1.30 -1.11 -7.36
CA GLY A 227 0.04 -0.92 -6.66
C GLY A 227 0.07 -1.25 -5.17
N SER A 228 1.26 -1.20 -4.55
CA SER A 228 1.45 -1.54 -3.12
C SER A 228 1.51 -0.32 -2.21
N ALA A 229 1.73 0.85 -2.79
CA ALA A 229 1.75 2.12 -2.09
C ALA A 229 1.23 3.22 -3.02
N GLY A 230 0.46 4.13 -2.46
CA GLY A 230 -0.19 5.21 -3.20
C GLY A 230 -0.85 6.19 -2.25
N LEU A 231 -1.27 7.32 -2.82
CA LEU A 231 -2.09 8.32 -2.16
C LEU A 231 -3.39 8.47 -2.92
N GLN A 232 -4.48 8.04 -2.30
CA GLN A 232 -5.83 8.31 -2.77
C GLN A 232 -6.31 9.63 -2.18
N TYR A 233 -6.77 10.51 -3.07
CA TYR A 233 -7.47 11.73 -2.69
C TYR A 233 -8.99 11.50 -2.67
N ILE A 234 -9.52 10.86 -3.71
CA ILE A 234 -10.93 10.45 -3.76
C ILE A 234 -11.12 9.18 -4.59
N TYR A 235 -12.18 8.44 -4.29
CA TYR A 235 -12.68 7.32 -5.08
C TYR A 235 -14.17 7.17 -4.90
N ASN A 236 -14.90 7.14 -6.02
CA ASN A 236 -16.34 6.85 -6.10
C ASN A 236 -17.17 7.55 -5.02
N SER A 237 -16.84 8.83 -4.80
CA SER A 237 -17.46 9.70 -3.82
C SER A 237 -17.73 11.05 -4.47
N PHE A 238 -18.90 11.62 -4.20
CA PHE A 238 -19.25 12.93 -4.75
C PHE A 238 -18.27 14.01 -4.29
N SER A 239 -17.65 14.71 -5.23
CA SER A 239 -16.89 15.95 -4.97
C SER A 239 -16.84 16.82 -6.21
N ASN A 240 -16.63 18.13 -6.04
CA ASN A 240 -16.45 19.04 -7.17
C ASN A 240 -15.17 19.84 -6.98
N GLU A 241 -14.16 19.47 -7.75
CA GLU A 241 -12.83 20.07 -7.70
C GLU A 241 -12.70 21.37 -8.51
N THR A 242 -13.77 21.84 -9.16
CA THR A 242 -13.72 23.09 -9.94
C THR A 242 -13.09 24.24 -9.15
N GLY A 243 -12.02 24.83 -9.69
CA GLY A 243 -11.27 25.90 -9.05
C GLY A 243 -10.30 25.44 -7.95
N ARG A 244 -10.00 24.14 -7.83
CA ARG A 244 -8.99 23.60 -6.91
C ARG A 244 -7.70 23.27 -7.63
N ALA A 245 -6.61 23.40 -6.87
CA ALA A 245 -5.34 22.75 -7.18
C ALA A 245 -5.04 21.71 -6.09
N ILE A 246 -4.50 20.56 -6.48
CA ILE A 246 -4.09 19.49 -5.57
C ILE A 246 -2.62 19.16 -5.84
N TYR A 247 -1.77 19.34 -4.84
CA TYR A 247 -0.37 18.96 -4.92
C TYR A 247 -0.19 17.51 -4.46
N PHE A 248 0.62 16.76 -5.18
CA PHE A 248 1.23 15.51 -4.75
C PHE A 248 2.75 15.60 -4.89
N GLY A 249 3.49 15.13 -3.89
CA GLY A 249 4.95 15.10 -3.97
C GLY A 249 5.63 14.88 -2.63
N LEU A 250 6.97 14.99 -2.61
CA LEU A 250 7.77 14.75 -1.41
C LEU A 250 7.79 15.94 -0.43
N ARG A 251 7.17 17.05 -0.83
CA ARG A 251 7.07 18.27 -0.04
C ARG A 251 5.94 18.13 0.98
N PRO A 252 6.21 18.20 2.30
CA PRO A 252 5.15 18.17 3.31
C PRO A 252 4.37 19.49 3.37
N PRO A 253 3.12 19.50 3.85
CA PRO A 253 2.39 20.73 4.14
C PRO A 253 2.99 21.46 5.36
N HIS A 254 3.12 22.78 5.26
CA HIS A 254 3.67 23.65 6.31
C HIS A 254 2.58 24.34 7.12
N TYR A 255 2.33 23.85 8.32
CA TYR A 255 1.32 24.44 9.20
C TYR A 255 1.88 25.36 10.29
N VAL A 256 3.17 25.23 10.60
CA VAL A 256 3.85 25.92 11.69
C VAL A 256 5.30 26.22 11.28
N THR A 257 5.99 27.09 12.02
CA THR A 257 7.37 27.49 11.65
C THR A 257 8.40 26.42 11.96
N HIS A 258 8.27 25.72 13.09
CA HIS A 258 9.19 24.69 13.56
C HIS A 258 8.43 23.36 13.69
N ASP A 259 8.72 22.41 12.81
CA ASP A 259 8.11 21.07 12.83
C ASP A 259 9.06 20.07 12.14
N VAL A 260 9.53 19.08 12.89
CA VAL A 260 10.34 17.97 12.37
C VAL A 260 9.75 16.65 12.83
N MET A 261 9.68 15.70 11.92
CA MET A 261 9.16 14.37 12.22
C MET A 261 10.03 13.25 11.63
N PRO A 262 10.12 12.09 12.29
CA PRO A 262 10.55 10.88 11.61
C PRO A 262 9.46 10.45 10.62
N SER A 263 9.71 10.52 9.32
CA SER A 263 8.69 10.23 8.30
C SER A 263 8.59 8.74 7.96
N SER A 264 9.68 7.98 8.07
CA SER A 264 9.68 6.54 7.79
C SER A 264 10.93 5.83 8.28
N PHE A 265 10.78 4.56 8.65
CA PHE A 265 11.92 3.65 8.76
C PHE A 265 12.36 3.23 7.35
N ARG A 266 13.66 3.38 7.07
CA ARG A 266 14.34 2.90 5.86
C ARG A 266 15.15 1.62 6.11
N GLY A 267 15.34 1.27 7.38
CA GLY A 267 15.98 0.03 7.81
C GLY A 267 15.48 -0.38 9.20
N PRO A 268 15.31 -1.68 9.48
CA PRO A 268 15.62 -2.82 8.61
C PRO A 268 14.66 -2.95 7.42
N SER A 269 15.17 -3.37 6.25
CA SER A 269 14.39 -3.52 5.01
C SER A 269 13.43 -4.71 5.05
N ASN A 270 13.80 -5.78 5.77
CA ASN A 270 12.93 -6.88 6.13
C ASN A 270 12.51 -6.71 7.60
N PRO A 271 11.20 -6.66 7.93
CA PRO A 271 10.74 -6.56 9.31
C PRO A 271 10.96 -7.86 10.10
N ARG A 272 11.74 -8.82 9.60
CA ARG A 272 12.05 -10.08 10.26
C ARG A 272 13.50 -10.51 10.02
N GLY A 273 14.06 -11.26 10.96
CA GLY A 273 15.36 -11.91 10.78
C GLY A 273 15.70 -12.90 11.88
N LEU A 274 16.81 -13.61 11.73
CA LEU A 274 17.25 -14.61 12.69
C LEU A 274 17.77 -13.96 13.98
N VAL A 275 17.51 -14.61 15.12
CA VAL A 275 18.23 -14.31 16.37
C VAL A 275 19.74 -14.41 16.13
N GLY A 276 20.50 -13.44 16.63
CA GLY A 276 21.95 -13.32 16.42
C GLY A 276 22.34 -12.63 15.10
N SER A 277 21.41 -12.39 14.18
CA SER A 277 21.70 -11.62 12.97
C SER A 277 21.54 -10.12 13.23
N GLN A 278 22.61 -9.35 13.04
CA GLN A 278 22.57 -7.91 13.21
C GLN A 278 21.75 -7.23 12.11
N PHE A 279 21.08 -6.13 12.46
CA PHE A 279 20.52 -5.19 11.49
C PHE A 279 20.88 -3.76 11.86
N VAL A 280 20.77 -2.85 10.90
CA VAL A 280 21.04 -1.42 11.09
C VAL A 280 19.73 -0.64 11.03
N PRO A 281 19.27 -0.02 12.13
CA PRO A 281 18.16 0.91 12.08
C PRO A 281 18.52 2.10 11.19
N SER A 282 17.63 2.45 10.27
CA SER A 282 17.75 3.66 9.45
C SER A 282 16.41 4.36 9.39
N VAL A 283 16.42 5.67 9.56
CA VAL A 283 15.21 6.50 9.62
C VAL A 283 15.39 7.68 8.68
N ARG A 284 14.33 8.01 7.94
CA ARG A 284 14.18 9.28 7.25
C ARG A 284 13.46 10.25 8.18
N PHE A 285 14.09 11.39 8.43
CA PHE A 285 13.48 12.53 9.11
C PHE A 285 13.12 13.60 8.08
N THR A 286 12.01 14.29 8.27
CA THR A 286 11.49 15.33 7.38
C THR A 286 11.24 16.59 8.19
N ASN A 287 11.60 17.73 7.62
CA ASN A 287 11.22 19.04 8.14
C ASN A 287 9.91 19.47 7.47
N ALA A 288 8.83 19.53 8.26
CA ALA A 288 7.50 19.97 7.86
C ALA A 288 7.19 21.41 8.32
N GLY A 289 8.19 22.08 8.90
CA GLY A 289 8.16 23.50 9.21
C GLY A 289 8.79 24.35 8.11
N SER A 290 8.59 25.67 8.20
CA SER A 290 9.19 26.64 7.28
C SER A 290 10.62 27.06 7.67
N ALA A 291 11.07 26.80 8.89
CA ALA A 291 12.42 27.13 9.37
C ALA A 291 13.45 26.05 9.00
N ILE A 292 14.74 26.41 8.98
CA ILE A 292 15.84 25.44 8.86
C ILE A 292 16.14 24.87 10.25
N GLU A 293 16.24 23.55 10.36
CA GLU A 293 16.30 22.88 11.66
C GLU A 293 17.60 22.12 11.94
N THR A 294 17.96 22.09 13.23
CA THR A 294 19.07 21.29 13.75
C THR A 294 18.65 20.65 15.07
N PHE A 295 18.47 19.33 15.04
CA PHE A 295 17.83 18.56 16.11
C PHE A 295 18.47 17.18 16.26
N ASP A 296 18.10 16.48 17.32
CA ASP A 296 18.56 15.12 17.58
C ASP A 296 17.50 14.13 17.10
N GLY A 297 17.88 13.21 16.22
CA GLY A 297 17.06 12.05 15.87
C GLY A 297 17.42 10.88 16.79
N ARG A 298 16.45 10.26 17.44
CA ARG A 298 16.67 9.15 18.38
C ARG A 298 15.97 7.88 17.90
N VAL A 299 16.63 6.74 18.06
CA VAL A 299 16.02 5.41 17.91
C VAL A 299 16.15 4.64 19.22
N ARG A 300 15.03 4.08 19.67
CA ARG A 300 14.94 3.16 20.80
C ARG A 300 14.38 1.82 20.33
N ILE A 301 14.88 0.73 20.92
CA ILE A 301 14.38 -0.62 20.65
C ILE A 301 13.97 -1.25 21.97
N PHE A 302 12.74 -1.75 22.01
CA PHE A 302 12.15 -2.42 23.15
C PHE A 302 11.85 -3.88 22.84
N HIS A 303 12.06 -4.75 23.82
CA HIS A 303 11.61 -6.14 23.80
C HIS A 303 11.04 -6.47 25.18
N ASN A 304 9.85 -7.05 25.24
CA ASN A 304 9.15 -7.36 26.50
C ASN A 304 9.12 -6.16 27.48
N SER A 305 8.85 -4.95 26.96
CA SER A 305 8.85 -3.69 27.70
C SER A 305 10.20 -3.21 28.24
N GLN A 306 11.29 -3.94 28.02
CA GLN A 306 12.65 -3.51 28.36
C GLN A 306 13.30 -2.76 27.20
N GLN A 307 13.89 -1.59 27.48
CA GLN A 307 14.69 -0.87 26.50
C GLN A 307 16.07 -1.54 26.35
N LEU A 308 16.37 -2.02 25.15
CA LEU A 308 17.63 -2.70 24.83
C LEU A 308 18.59 -1.82 24.01
N TYR A 309 18.07 -0.76 23.40
CA TYR A 309 18.81 0.11 22.51
C TYR A 309 18.31 1.54 22.67
N ASN A 310 19.23 2.50 22.69
CA ASN A 310 18.93 3.93 22.71
C ASN A 310 20.10 4.67 22.07
N GLN A 311 19.92 5.14 20.83
CA GLN A 311 20.96 5.84 20.08
C GLN A 311 20.42 7.14 19.50
N THR A 312 21.28 8.14 19.49
CA THR A 312 20.97 9.48 18.98
C THR A 312 21.93 9.82 17.83
N ARG A 313 21.41 10.53 16.83
CA ARG A 313 22.17 11.12 15.72
C ARG A 313 21.79 12.59 15.59
N ARG A 314 22.80 13.46 15.59
CA ARG A 314 22.60 14.89 15.31
C ARG A 314 22.28 15.07 13.83
N ILE A 315 21.18 15.77 13.54
CA ILE A 315 20.79 16.19 12.20
C ILE A 315 20.93 17.72 12.18
N SER A 316 21.58 18.26 11.17
CA SER A 316 21.94 19.68 11.13
C SER A 316 21.60 20.29 9.80
N ASN A 317 21.17 21.56 9.83
CA ASN A 317 20.81 22.34 8.65
C ASN A 317 19.77 21.63 7.75
N LEU A 318 18.80 20.91 8.34
CA LEU A 318 17.73 20.29 7.58
C LEU A 318 16.80 21.41 7.09
N ARG A 319 16.91 21.72 5.80
CA ARG A 319 16.09 22.74 5.15
C ARG A 319 14.61 22.37 5.25
N SER A 320 13.77 23.39 5.22
CA SER A 320 12.34 23.25 4.99
C SER A 320 12.09 22.43 3.70
N ASP A 321 10.95 21.73 3.63
CA ASP A 321 10.58 20.85 2.52
C ASP A 321 11.51 19.65 2.25
N SER A 322 12.49 19.41 3.14
CA SER A 322 13.55 18.43 2.89
C SER A 322 13.52 17.27 3.88
N SER A 323 14.02 16.13 3.42
CA SER A 323 14.25 14.97 4.26
C SER A 323 15.73 14.60 4.35
N TYR A 324 16.12 14.04 5.49
CA TYR A 324 17.44 13.45 5.69
C TYR A 324 17.30 12.01 6.20
N GLN A 325 17.94 11.08 5.49
CA GLN A 325 18.04 9.69 5.93
C GLN A 325 19.35 9.49 6.68
N THR A 326 19.26 8.89 7.86
CA THR A 326 20.43 8.53 8.66
C THR A 326 20.35 7.09 9.13
N SER A 327 21.51 6.49 9.40
CA SER A 327 21.66 5.16 9.99
C SER A 327 22.23 5.27 11.40
N PHE A 328 21.74 4.40 12.28
CA PHE A 328 22.18 4.30 13.66
C PHE A 328 23.18 3.14 13.82
N LEU A 329 23.67 2.90 15.03
CA LEU A 329 24.54 1.74 15.29
C LEU A 329 23.75 0.43 15.08
N SER A 330 24.43 -0.65 14.68
CA SER A 330 23.73 -1.93 14.51
C SER A 330 23.16 -2.45 15.83
N PHE A 331 22.10 -3.24 15.72
CA PHE A 331 21.48 -3.96 16.82
C PHE A 331 21.40 -5.45 16.46
N THR A 332 21.70 -6.32 17.43
CA THR A 332 21.64 -7.77 17.29
C THR A 332 20.62 -8.32 18.27
N PRO A 333 19.46 -8.83 17.79
CA PRO A 333 18.49 -9.51 18.64
C PRO A 333 19.11 -10.75 19.30
N THR A 334 18.99 -10.87 20.62
CA THR A 334 19.50 -12.03 21.39
C THR A 334 18.43 -13.07 21.67
N GLU A 335 17.17 -12.70 21.57
CA GLU A 335 16.01 -13.55 21.86
C GLU A 335 15.00 -13.50 20.70
N ALA A 336 14.23 -14.58 20.53
CA ALA A 336 13.14 -14.60 19.57
C ALA A 336 11.92 -13.82 20.09
N GLY A 337 11.19 -13.18 19.17
CA GLY A 337 9.99 -12.43 19.48
C GLY A 337 9.94 -11.08 18.76
N SER A 338 8.95 -10.27 19.15
CA SER A 338 8.76 -8.93 18.58
C SER A 338 9.63 -7.89 19.30
N TYR A 339 10.29 -7.05 18.52
CA TYR A 339 11.06 -5.89 18.95
C TYR A 339 10.37 -4.64 18.43
N GLN A 340 9.97 -3.75 19.32
CA GLN A 340 9.37 -2.48 18.94
C GLN A 340 10.48 -1.44 18.72
N LEU A 341 10.60 -0.96 17.49
CA LEU A 341 11.51 0.12 17.13
C LEU A 341 10.71 1.42 17.17
N ILE A 342 11.22 2.41 17.88
CA ILE A 342 10.61 3.73 18.01
C ILE A 342 11.63 4.78 17.58
N ALA A 343 11.28 5.60 16.60
CA ALA A 343 12.07 6.75 16.19
C ALA A 343 11.38 8.03 16.70
N THR A 344 12.17 8.97 17.21
CA THR A 344 11.68 10.25 17.73
C THR A 344 12.56 11.40 17.19
N SER A 345 11.95 12.50 16.76
CA SER A 345 12.63 13.79 16.56
C SER A 345 12.66 14.58 17.87
N GLU A 346 13.82 15.11 18.23
CA GLU A 346 14.01 15.86 19.48
C GLU A 346 14.39 17.31 19.16
N LEU A 347 13.37 18.11 18.81
CA LEU A 347 13.47 19.55 18.63
C LEU A 347 12.71 20.26 19.76
N SER A 348 13.41 21.03 20.60
CA SER A 348 12.80 21.69 21.76
C SER A 348 11.79 22.79 21.40
N THR A 349 11.86 23.31 20.18
CA THR A 349 10.99 24.36 19.65
C THR A 349 9.93 23.81 18.70
N ASP A 350 9.76 22.48 18.63
CA ASP A 350 8.75 21.87 17.77
C ASP A 350 7.33 22.34 18.16
N LEU A 351 6.55 22.74 17.16
CA LEU A 351 5.20 23.29 17.33
C LEU A 351 4.10 22.29 16.97
N ARG A 352 4.45 21.06 16.54
CA ARG A 352 3.52 19.97 16.25
C ARG A 352 3.96 18.63 16.88
N PRO A 353 4.06 18.55 18.22
CA PRO A 353 4.60 17.38 18.92
C PRO A 353 3.85 16.03 18.72
N ARG A 354 2.72 16.03 18.01
CA ARG A 354 1.94 14.83 17.70
C ARG A 354 2.57 13.95 16.62
N ASN A 355 3.43 14.49 15.76
CA ASN A 355 4.10 13.75 14.67
C ASN A 355 5.58 13.42 14.99
N ASP A 356 6.09 13.83 16.15
CA ASP A 356 7.50 13.63 16.55
C ASP A 356 7.93 12.17 16.68
N THR A 357 7.01 11.20 16.63
CA THR A 357 7.31 9.79 16.88
C THR A 357 6.64 8.86 15.89
N ILE A 358 7.40 7.90 15.37
CA ILE A 358 6.90 6.74 14.62
C ILE A 358 7.41 5.44 15.24
N SER A 359 6.69 4.34 15.00
CA SER A 359 7.12 3.02 15.46
C SER A 359 6.84 1.91 14.45
N ILE A 360 7.70 0.91 14.43
CA ILE A 360 7.50 -0.35 13.69
C ILE A 360 7.83 -1.55 14.59
N SER A 361 7.40 -2.74 14.16
CA SER A 361 7.76 -4.00 14.80
C SER A 361 8.75 -4.78 13.92
N TYR A 362 9.82 -5.27 14.54
CA TYR A 362 10.76 -6.23 13.95
C TYR A 362 10.62 -7.58 14.65
N TYR A 363 10.45 -8.66 13.90
CA TYR A 363 10.28 -10.00 14.46
C TYR A 363 11.57 -10.82 14.32
N ALA A 364 12.24 -11.08 15.45
CA ALA A 364 13.34 -12.02 15.49
C ALA A 364 12.82 -13.45 15.66
N TYR A 365 13.26 -14.39 14.84
CA TYR A 365 12.91 -15.80 14.98
C TYR A 365 14.16 -16.64 15.21
N SER A 366 14.04 -17.66 16.07
CA SER A 366 15.07 -18.69 16.16
C SER A 366 15.16 -19.40 14.83
N ALA A 367 16.37 -19.80 14.43
CA ALA A 367 16.50 -20.75 13.34
C ALA A 367 15.64 -21.96 13.70
N LEU A 368 14.57 -22.21 12.93
CA LEU A 368 14.00 -23.54 12.91
C LEU A 368 15.17 -24.42 12.49
N VAL A 369 15.53 -25.39 13.33
CA VAL A 369 16.37 -26.49 12.87
C VAL A 369 15.58 -27.07 11.70
N SER A 370 15.95 -26.71 10.49
CA SER A 370 15.50 -27.45 9.32
C SER A 370 16.07 -28.84 9.56
N LEU A 371 15.21 -29.77 9.95
CA LEU A 371 15.50 -31.20 9.97
C LEU A 371 15.69 -31.63 8.53
N ASN A 372 16.82 -31.24 7.95
CA ASN A 372 17.37 -31.94 6.82
C ASN A 372 17.97 -33.21 7.44
N PHE A 373 17.50 -34.37 7.01
CA PHE A 373 17.98 -35.64 7.52
C PHE A 373 19.42 -35.96 7.05
N GLU A 374 19.96 -35.17 6.12
CA GLU A 374 21.24 -35.37 5.46
C GLU A 374 22.46 -34.94 6.29
N ALA A 375 22.33 -33.86 7.05
CA ALA A 375 23.43 -33.20 7.71
C ALA A 375 23.62 -33.71 9.15
N ASN A 376 22.53 -34.05 9.85
CA ASN A 376 22.56 -34.41 11.27
C ASN A 376 21.37 -35.34 11.61
N ALA A 377 21.57 -36.37 12.45
CA ALA A 377 20.48 -37.18 13.03
C ALA A 377 19.66 -36.43 14.10
N ALA A 378 19.60 -35.09 14.00
CA ALA A 378 19.37 -34.16 15.10
C ALA A 378 18.21 -34.61 16.01
N SER A 379 18.54 -34.93 17.27
CA SER A 379 17.62 -35.24 18.38
C SER A 379 16.67 -36.43 18.21
N PHE A 380 16.68 -37.16 17.10
CA PHE A 380 15.87 -38.37 16.94
C PHE A 380 16.57 -39.58 17.55
N LEU A 381 15.99 -40.11 18.61
CA LEU A 381 16.33 -41.43 19.15
C LEU A 381 15.35 -42.44 18.55
N GLY A 382 15.81 -43.27 17.61
CA GLY A 382 15.01 -44.38 17.10
C GLY A 382 14.68 -45.38 18.23
N ASN A 383 13.49 -45.96 18.20
CA ASN A 383 13.04 -46.97 19.17
C ASN A 383 13.58 -48.39 18.85
N HIS A 384 14.84 -48.48 18.42
CA HIS A 384 15.49 -49.70 17.88
C HIS A 384 14.94 -50.26 16.55
N ASP A 385 13.74 -49.87 16.11
CA ASP A 385 13.19 -50.29 14.82
C ASP A 385 13.63 -49.38 13.65
N TRP A 386 14.13 -48.18 13.95
CA TRP A 386 14.54 -47.17 12.99
C TRP A 386 16.03 -46.92 13.09
N GLN A 387 16.70 -46.80 11.93
CA GLN A 387 18.13 -46.52 11.84
C GLN A 387 18.36 -45.37 10.85
N TRP A 388 19.42 -44.58 11.07
CA TRP A 388 19.80 -43.46 10.22
C TRP A 388 20.81 -43.89 9.14
N GLY A 389 20.50 -43.64 7.88
CA GLY A 389 21.35 -43.99 6.74
C GLY A 389 20.63 -43.91 5.40
N VAL A 390 21.22 -44.51 4.37
CA VAL A 390 20.61 -44.60 3.04
C VAL A 390 19.58 -45.73 3.03
N PRO A 391 18.28 -45.49 2.75
CA PRO A 391 17.29 -46.57 2.75
C PRO A 391 17.43 -47.49 1.53
N THR A 392 17.33 -48.80 1.75
CA THR A 392 17.19 -49.79 0.67
C THR A 392 15.74 -50.22 0.41
N HIS A 393 14.80 -50.03 1.36
CA HIS A 393 13.38 -50.35 1.21
C HIS A 393 12.46 -49.32 1.92
N GLY A 394 11.33 -48.95 1.30
CA GLY A 394 10.33 -48.02 1.83
C GLY A 394 9.35 -47.52 0.76
N PRO A 395 8.21 -46.87 1.11
CA PRO A 395 7.27 -46.36 0.11
C PRO A 395 7.93 -45.26 -0.74
N SER A 396 7.81 -45.37 -2.07
CA SER A 396 8.24 -44.33 -3.00
C SER A 396 7.13 -43.26 -3.15
N PRO A 397 7.45 -41.95 -3.24
CA PRO A 397 8.76 -41.29 -3.18
C PRO A 397 9.01 -40.61 -1.81
N ALA A 398 10.22 -40.77 -1.27
CA ALA A 398 10.66 -40.03 -0.08
C ALA A 398 10.83 -38.52 -0.42
N HIS A 399 10.35 -37.65 0.46
CA HIS A 399 10.29 -36.20 0.21
C HIS A 399 11.66 -35.48 0.27
N SER A 400 12.77 -36.15 0.63
CA SER A 400 14.14 -35.61 0.50
C SER A 400 15.25 -36.65 0.68
N GLY A 401 16.34 -36.50 -0.11
CA GLY A 401 17.72 -36.81 0.28
C GLY A 401 18.21 -38.28 0.31
N THR A 402 19.51 -38.47 0.55
CA THR A 402 20.21 -39.77 0.60
C THR A 402 20.28 -40.39 1.99
N ARG A 403 20.06 -39.66 3.09
CA ARG A 403 20.14 -40.16 4.47
C ARG A 403 18.89 -39.77 5.24
N LEU A 404 18.14 -40.75 5.70
CA LEU A 404 16.94 -40.57 6.51
C LEU A 404 16.80 -41.67 7.57
N TRP A 405 15.83 -41.52 8.47
CA TRP A 405 15.45 -42.59 9.39
C TRP A 405 14.47 -43.55 8.69
N ALA A 406 14.86 -44.81 8.58
CA ALA A 406 14.04 -45.88 8.02
C ALA A 406 14.28 -47.21 8.75
N THR A 407 13.34 -48.15 8.63
CA THR A 407 13.55 -49.54 9.06
C THR A 407 14.24 -50.30 7.93
N LYS A 408 15.25 -51.14 8.23
CA LYS A 408 16.06 -51.89 7.23
C LYS A 408 16.77 -50.98 6.22
N LEU A 409 17.79 -50.25 6.70
CA LEU A 409 18.69 -49.46 5.86
C LEU A 409 19.28 -50.30 4.74
#